data_AF-A0A1J5TJF7-F1
#
_entry.id   AF-A0A1J5TJF7-F1
#
_cell.length_a   1.000
_cell.length_b   1.000
_cell.length_c   1.000
_cell.angle_alpha   90.00
_cell.angle_beta   90.00
_cell.angle_gamma   90.00
#
_symmetry.space_group_name_H-M   'P 1'
#
loop_
_entity.id
_entity.type
_entity.pdbx_description
1 polymer ?
#
loop_
_entity_poly.entity_id
_entity_poly.type
_entity_poly.pdbx_seq_one_letter_code
_entity_poly.pdbx_strand_id
1 'polypeptide(L)'
;MVKLAEAYFNGKKVKPIWSEGKFSFEDKNTKFVFTESAKKQLFWDMGGIIKNRPSIYTLPSNPENEIFVDSGLIWGEDIIDLILADRGKVVLPLRNLQGFNELDDALNFADDIVIGIDWSDKIEASHSDFSIDIVDLLHHLIKRDQLTIMLYSLSGDYPYIPAGTSSNLEIYLAYLSSNSTQPSWASEVFIFE
;
A
#
# COMPACT_ATOMS: atom_id res chain seq x y z
N MET A 1 -12.34 12.68 3.30
CA MET A 1 -13.40 11.72 3.71
C MET A 1 -12.68 10.47 4.16
N VAL A 2 -13.05 9.90 5.31
CA VAL A 2 -12.40 8.70 5.83
C VAL A 2 -13.10 7.46 5.30
N LYS A 3 -12.34 6.49 4.81
CA LYS A 3 -12.80 5.19 4.31
C LYS A 3 -12.25 4.08 5.20
N LEU A 4 -12.97 2.96 5.24
CA LEU A 4 -12.48 1.76 5.90
C LEU A 4 -11.54 1.01 4.95
N ALA A 5 -10.42 0.55 5.47
CA ALA A 5 -9.58 -0.46 4.86
C ALA A 5 -9.77 -1.79 5.60
N GLU A 6 -9.66 -2.88 4.86
CA GLU A 6 -9.83 -4.22 5.41
C GLU A 6 -8.57 -5.04 5.20
N ALA A 7 -8.25 -5.91 6.15
CA ALA A 7 -7.18 -6.87 5.98
C ALA A 7 -7.70 -8.30 6.16
N TYR A 8 -7.11 -9.23 5.43
CA TYR A 8 -7.48 -10.63 5.50
C TYR A 8 -6.27 -11.56 5.57
N PHE A 9 -6.49 -12.72 6.18
CA PHE A 9 -5.54 -13.83 6.21
C PHE A 9 -6.31 -15.15 6.16
N ASN A 10 -5.97 -16.03 5.21
CA ASN A 10 -6.64 -17.33 5.03
C ASN A 10 -8.18 -17.25 5.04
N GLY A 11 -8.76 -16.24 4.38
CA GLY A 11 -10.21 -16.05 4.29
C GLY A 11 -10.90 -15.53 5.56
N LYS A 12 -10.14 -15.04 6.55
CA LYS A 12 -10.67 -14.36 7.74
C LYS A 12 -10.28 -12.89 7.76
N LYS A 13 -11.14 -12.05 8.33
CA LYS A 13 -10.81 -10.65 8.68
C LYS A 13 -9.77 -10.65 9.79
N VAL A 14 -8.74 -9.83 9.62
CA VAL A 14 -7.69 -9.65 10.62
C VAL A 14 -7.41 -8.17 10.78
N LYS A 15 -6.88 -7.77 11.93
CA LYS A 15 -6.39 -6.40 12.14
C LYS A 15 -4.87 -6.38 11.98
N PRO A 16 -4.32 -5.59 11.05
CA PRO A 16 -2.88 -5.43 10.92
C PRO A 16 -2.27 -4.78 12.16
N ILE A 17 -1.09 -5.24 12.55
CA ILE A 17 -0.31 -4.69 13.65
C ILE A 17 1.10 -4.45 13.13
N TRP A 18 1.58 -3.23 13.32
CA TRP A 18 2.99 -2.89 13.17
C TRP A 18 3.66 -2.84 14.55
N SER A 19 4.71 -3.64 14.73
CA SER A 19 5.50 -3.64 15.97
C SER A 19 6.92 -4.09 15.68
N GLU A 20 7.91 -3.42 16.28
CA GLU A 20 9.32 -3.81 16.21
C GLU A 20 9.86 -3.99 14.77
N GLY A 21 9.42 -3.15 13.84
CA GLY A 21 9.87 -3.22 12.44
C GLY A 21 9.24 -4.35 11.62
N LYS A 22 8.14 -4.96 12.12
CA LYS A 22 7.50 -6.11 11.47
C LYS A 22 5.98 -6.02 11.47
N PHE A 23 5.39 -6.53 10.40
CA PHE A 23 3.96 -6.76 10.31
C PHE A 23 3.54 -8.07 10.99
N SER A 24 2.45 -7.98 11.74
CA SER A 24 1.72 -9.10 12.31
C SER A 24 0.23 -8.79 12.25
N PHE A 25 -0.62 -9.66 12.81
CA PHE A 25 -2.05 -9.39 12.85
C PHE A 25 -2.74 -10.04 14.05
N GLU A 26 -3.87 -9.47 14.43
CA GLU A 26 -4.84 -10.06 15.34
C GLU A 26 -5.97 -10.72 14.54
N ASP A 27 -6.27 -12.01 14.78
CA ASP A 27 -7.42 -12.70 14.17
C ASP A 27 -8.72 -12.19 14.83
N LYS A 28 -9.61 -11.59 14.04
CA LYS A 28 -10.95 -11.15 14.50
C LYS A 28 -11.95 -12.30 14.61
N ASN A 29 -11.51 -13.53 14.29
CA ASN A 29 -12.27 -14.76 14.19
C ASN A 29 -13.56 -14.62 13.37
N THR A 30 -13.53 -13.74 12.38
CA THR A 30 -14.66 -13.40 11.52
C THR A 30 -14.29 -13.73 10.08
N LYS A 31 -15.19 -14.38 9.34
CA LYS A 31 -14.94 -14.69 7.93
C LYS A 31 -14.79 -13.39 7.13
N PHE A 32 -13.77 -13.32 6.28
CA PHE A 32 -13.67 -12.25 5.30
C PHE A 32 -14.72 -12.48 4.21
N VAL A 33 -15.57 -11.49 4.01
CA VAL A 33 -16.55 -11.45 2.94
C VAL A 33 -16.35 -10.09 2.29
N PHE A 34 -15.96 -10.09 1.01
CA PHE A 34 -15.88 -8.86 0.26
C PHE A 34 -17.23 -8.16 0.29
N THR A 35 -17.22 -6.89 0.69
CA THR A 35 -18.38 -6.01 0.62
C THR A 35 -17.97 -4.74 -0.07
N GLU A 36 -18.65 -4.43 -1.17
CA GLU A 36 -18.55 -3.12 -1.80
C GLU A 36 -19.20 -2.09 -0.85
N SER A 37 -18.36 -1.23 -0.27
CA SER A 37 -18.78 -0.31 0.80
C SER A 37 -18.51 1.15 0.46
N ALA A 38 -17.62 1.38 -0.49
CA ALA A 38 -17.24 2.69 -0.98
C ALA A 38 -16.71 2.57 -2.40
N LYS A 39 -16.71 3.70 -3.10
CA LYS A 39 -16.10 3.87 -4.41
C LYS A 39 -14.64 3.37 -4.39
N LYS A 40 -13.77 4.01 -3.60
CA LYS A 40 -12.39 3.54 -3.36
C LYS A 40 -12.29 2.68 -2.11
N GLN A 41 -11.65 1.51 -2.21
CA GLN A 41 -11.43 0.58 -1.09
C GLN A 41 -9.99 0.09 -1.08
N LEU A 42 -9.43 -0.17 0.10
CA LEU A 42 -8.09 -0.70 0.28
C LEU A 42 -8.16 -2.05 1.00
N PHE A 43 -7.50 -3.05 0.43
CA PHE A 43 -7.36 -4.38 1.02
C PHE A 43 -5.90 -4.75 1.25
N TRP A 44 -5.64 -5.33 2.42
CA TRP A 44 -4.36 -5.97 2.73
C TRP A 44 -4.51 -7.48 2.77
N ASP A 45 -3.76 -8.18 1.91
CA ASP A 45 -3.53 -9.60 2.05
C ASP A 45 -2.37 -9.83 3.02
N MET A 46 -2.69 -10.07 4.29
CA MET A 46 -1.68 -10.33 5.30
C MET A 46 -0.93 -11.65 5.07
N GLY A 47 -1.50 -12.57 4.29
CA GLY A 47 -0.83 -13.81 3.89
C GLY A 47 0.36 -13.50 2.98
N GLY A 48 0.10 -12.69 1.96
CA GLY A 48 1.11 -12.12 1.07
C GLY A 48 2.11 -11.25 1.82
N ILE A 49 1.66 -10.29 2.61
CA ILE A 49 2.54 -9.35 3.36
C ILE A 49 3.53 -10.06 4.29
N ILE A 50 3.11 -11.15 4.95
CA ILE A 50 3.99 -11.84 5.90
C ILE A 50 4.85 -12.91 5.24
N LYS A 51 4.38 -13.52 4.14
CA LYS A 51 5.04 -14.68 3.51
C LYS A 51 5.66 -14.37 2.16
N ASN A 52 5.56 -13.14 1.66
CA ASN A 52 5.89 -12.72 0.31
C ASN A 52 5.25 -13.67 -0.74
N ARG A 53 3.97 -13.99 -0.55
CA ARG A 53 3.23 -14.89 -1.44
C ARG A 53 1.77 -14.47 -1.55
N PRO A 54 1.41 -13.66 -2.55
CA PRO A 54 0.06 -13.14 -2.74
C PRO A 54 -1.01 -14.25 -2.83
N SER A 55 -2.15 -14.01 -2.20
CA SER A 55 -3.36 -14.83 -2.28
C SER A 55 -4.38 -14.16 -3.20
N ILE A 56 -4.23 -14.40 -4.49
CA ILE A 56 -4.91 -13.68 -5.58
C ILE A 56 -6.40 -14.04 -5.81
N TYR A 57 -6.96 -14.98 -5.02
CA TYR A 57 -8.30 -15.53 -5.24
C TYR A 57 -9.35 -15.08 -4.20
N THR A 58 -8.98 -14.19 -3.28
CA THR A 58 -9.85 -13.78 -2.18
C THR A 58 -10.80 -12.63 -2.57
N LEU A 59 -10.39 -11.79 -3.53
CA LEU A 59 -11.13 -10.60 -3.96
C LEU A 59 -11.87 -10.85 -5.28
N PRO A 60 -13.00 -10.16 -5.54
CA PRO A 60 -13.69 -10.20 -6.82
C PRO A 60 -12.89 -9.45 -7.91
N SER A 61 -13.34 -9.55 -9.17
CA SER A 61 -12.79 -8.73 -10.25
C SER A 61 -13.09 -7.24 -10.03
N ASN A 62 -12.16 -6.36 -10.42
CA ASN A 62 -12.25 -4.91 -10.20
C ASN A 62 -12.16 -4.11 -11.52
N PRO A 63 -13.15 -4.21 -12.42
CA PRO A 63 -13.08 -3.54 -13.71
C PRO A 63 -13.11 -2.01 -13.63
N GLU A 64 -13.53 -1.44 -12.49
CA GLU A 64 -13.66 0.01 -12.29
C GLU A 64 -12.37 0.66 -11.74
N ASN A 65 -11.32 -0.13 -11.44
CA ASN A 65 -10.02 0.37 -10.97
C ASN A 65 -10.06 1.17 -9.65
N GLU A 66 -11.02 0.87 -8.77
CA GLU A 66 -11.22 1.63 -7.52
C GLU A 66 -10.78 0.87 -6.26
N ILE A 67 -10.48 -0.43 -6.39
CA ILE A 67 -9.93 -1.27 -5.34
C ILE A 67 -8.41 -1.24 -5.39
N PHE A 68 -7.76 -0.91 -4.27
CA PHE A 68 -6.33 -1.06 -4.05
C PHE A 68 -6.03 -2.34 -3.28
N VAL A 69 -5.00 -3.07 -3.67
CA VAL A 69 -4.60 -4.32 -3.01
C VAL A 69 -3.10 -4.31 -2.75
N ASP A 70 -2.72 -4.39 -1.48
CA ASP A 70 -1.34 -4.68 -1.07
C ASP A 70 -1.25 -6.13 -0.61
N SER A 71 -0.42 -6.90 -1.30
CA SER A 71 -0.15 -8.30 -0.99
C SER A 71 1.31 -8.55 -0.60
N GLY A 72 2.05 -7.51 -0.22
CA GLY A 72 3.47 -7.64 0.11
C GLY A 72 4.30 -8.08 -1.08
N LEU A 73 4.05 -7.47 -2.25
CA LEU A 73 4.71 -7.87 -3.47
C LEU A 73 6.23 -7.72 -3.40
N ILE A 74 6.88 -8.63 -4.09
CA ILE A 74 8.26 -8.52 -4.53
C ILE A 74 8.25 -8.32 -6.06
N TRP A 75 9.35 -7.84 -6.62
CA TRP A 75 9.48 -7.64 -8.07
C TRP A 75 9.44 -8.98 -8.84
N GLY A 76 9.01 -8.94 -10.10
CA GLY A 76 9.02 -10.10 -11.02
C GLY A 76 7.65 -10.73 -11.28
N GLU A 77 7.62 -12.07 -11.42
CA GLU A 77 6.45 -12.82 -11.91
C GLU A 77 5.18 -12.62 -11.05
N ASP A 78 5.33 -12.42 -9.74
CA ASP A 78 4.21 -12.22 -8.81
C ASP A 78 3.38 -10.96 -9.14
N ILE A 79 4.00 -9.93 -9.74
CA ILE A 79 3.32 -8.71 -10.16
C ILE A 79 2.37 -9.00 -11.34
N ILE A 80 2.84 -9.78 -12.31
CA ILE A 80 2.09 -10.14 -13.52
C ILE A 80 0.84 -10.93 -13.16
N ASP A 81 0.97 -11.95 -12.30
CA ASP A 81 -0.16 -12.79 -11.89
C ASP A 81 -1.27 -11.97 -11.21
N LEU A 82 -0.91 -10.96 -10.43
CA LEU A 82 -1.86 -10.08 -9.77
C LEU A 82 -2.56 -9.12 -10.74
N ILE A 83 -1.82 -8.56 -11.69
CA ILE A 83 -2.39 -7.71 -12.73
C ILE A 83 -3.36 -8.52 -13.60
N LEU A 84 -2.96 -9.72 -14.03
CA LEU A 84 -3.79 -10.60 -14.84
C LEU A 84 -5.03 -11.11 -14.11
N ALA A 85 -4.98 -11.22 -12.78
CA ALA A 85 -6.13 -11.60 -11.98
C ALA A 85 -7.20 -10.50 -11.92
N ASP A 86 -6.87 -9.26 -12.30
CA ASP A 86 -7.77 -8.09 -12.36
C ASP A 86 -8.57 -7.89 -11.07
N ARG A 87 -7.88 -7.99 -9.92
CA ARG A 87 -8.51 -7.93 -8.58
C ARG A 87 -8.44 -6.57 -7.90
N GLY A 88 -7.82 -5.60 -8.55
CA GLY A 88 -7.52 -4.29 -7.98
C GLY A 88 -6.27 -3.68 -8.59
N LYS A 89 -6.11 -2.37 -8.39
CA LYS A 89 -4.83 -1.70 -8.56
C LYS A 89 -3.84 -2.27 -7.57
N VAL A 90 -2.74 -2.75 -8.12
CA VAL A 90 -1.68 -3.39 -7.34
C VAL A 90 -0.88 -2.31 -6.61
N VAL A 91 -0.76 -2.45 -5.30
CA VAL A 91 0.18 -1.66 -4.50
C VAL A 91 1.51 -2.42 -4.43
N LEU A 92 2.57 -1.83 -4.97
CA LEU A 92 3.94 -2.31 -4.87
C LEU A 92 4.66 -1.61 -3.71
N PRO A 93 4.86 -2.30 -2.58
CA PRO A 93 5.43 -1.65 -1.41
C PRO A 93 6.97 -1.60 -1.50
N LEU A 94 7.57 -0.42 -1.32
CA LEU A 94 9.02 -0.24 -1.39
C LEU A 94 9.78 -1.00 -0.29
N ARG A 95 9.09 -1.36 0.81
CA ARG A 95 9.68 -2.12 1.93
C ARG A 95 10.30 -3.46 1.54
N ASN A 96 9.91 -4.00 0.39
CA ASN A 96 10.33 -5.32 -0.10
C ASN A 96 11.39 -5.25 -1.21
N LEU A 97 11.66 -4.06 -1.77
CA LEU A 97 12.55 -3.89 -2.92
C LEU A 97 14.00 -3.61 -2.48
N GLN A 98 14.97 -4.12 -3.25
CA GLN A 98 16.41 -3.93 -3.08
C GLN A 98 16.96 -2.76 -3.92
N GLY A 99 16.21 -1.66 -3.93
CA GLY A 99 16.63 -0.40 -4.54
C GLY A 99 15.98 -0.11 -5.88
N PHE A 100 16.40 1.01 -6.48
CA PHE A 100 15.72 1.57 -7.64
C PHE A 100 15.73 0.67 -8.87
N ASN A 101 16.73 -0.20 -9.04
CA ASN A 101 16.78 -1.11 -10.17
C ASN A 101 15.61 -2.12 -10.15
N GLU A 102 15.28 -2.68 -8.98
CA GLU A 102 14.13 -3.61 -8.86
C GLU A 102 12.79 -2.88 -9.03
N LEU A 103 12.72 -1.61 -8.63
CA LEU A 103 11.56 -0.78 -8.92
C LEU A 103 11.44 -0.55 -10.44
N ASP A 104 12.52 -0.14 -11.10
CA ASP A 104 12.51 0.11 -12.55
C ASP A 104 12.17 -1.16 -13.34
N ASP A 105 12.63 -2.33 -12.88
CA ASP A 105 12.23 -3.64 -13.44
C ASP A 105 10.75 -3.94 -13.20
N ALA A 106 10.23 -3.68 -12.00
CA ALA A 106 8.81 -3.88 -11.67
C ALA A 106 7.89 -3.00 -12.54
N LEU A 107 8.28 -1.76 -12.79
CA LEU A 107 7.53 -0.79 -13.60
C LEU A 107 7.48 -1.18 -15.09
N ASN A 108 8.37 -2.06 -15.58
CA ASN A 108 8.28 -2.58 -16.94
C ASN A 108 7.13 -3.58 -17.15
N PHE A 109 6.53 -4.10 -16.07
CA PHE A 109 5.45 -5.09 -16.16
C PHE A 109 4.05 -4.49 -16.23
N ALA A 110 3.85 -3.27 -15.71
CA ALA A 110 2.59 -2.53 -15.87
C ALA A 110 2.75 -1.03 -15.60
N ASP A 111 1.93 -0.27 -16.32
CA ASP A 111 1.90 1.19 -16.24
C ASP A 111 1.07 1.74 -15.05
N ASP A 112 0.18 0.93 -14.45
CA ASP A 112 -0.76 1.36 -13.40
C ASP A 112 -0.49 0.65 -12.06
N ILE A 113 0.75 0.76 -11.59
CA ILE A 113 1.18 0.29 -10.27
C ILE A 113 1.14 1.45 -9.27
N VAL A 114 0.56 1.22 -8.11
CA VAL A 114 0.56 2.20 -7.01
C VAL A 114 1.78 1.95 -6.12
N ILE A 115 2.57 2.98 -5.84
CA ILE A 115 3.75 2.82 -4.99
C ILE A 115 3.37 2.91 -3.52
N GLY A 116 3.63 1.84 -2.77
CA GLY A 116 3.43 1.75 -1.32
C GLY A 116 4.65 2.26 -0.55
N ILE A 117 4.45 3.21 0.35
CA ILE A 117 5.49 3.74 1.25
C ILE A 117 5.06 3.51 2.69
N ASP A 118 5.90 2.85 3.46
CA ASP A 118 5.68 2.55 4.87
C ASP A 118 6.38 3.58 5.77
N TRP A 119 5.64 4.23 6.66
CA TRP A 119 6.14 5.31 7.52
C TRP A 119 5.97 5.01 9.01
N SER A 120 7.10 5.03 9.74
CA SER A 120 7.14 5.11 11.20
C SER A 120 8.26 6.06 11.65
N ASP A 121 8.00 7.36 11.53
CA ASP A 121 8.94 8.49 11.74
C ASP A 121 10.04 8.64 10.69
N LYS A 122 10.26 7.58 9.92
CA LYS A 122 11.10 7.50 8.73
C LYS A 122 10.46 6.51 7.77
N ILE A 123 10.99 6.43 6.55
CA ILE A 123 10.60 5.39 5.60
C ILE A 123 11.16 4.04 6.07
N GLU A 124 10.27 3.06 6.23
CA GLU A 124 10.61 1.67 6.51
C GLU A 124 10.90 0.97 5.18
N ALA A 125 12.18 0.62 4.97
CA ALA A 125 12.62 -0.03 3.75
C ALA A 125 13.78 -1.00 3.97
N SER A 126 13.88 -2.00 3.08
CA SER A 126 14.99 -2.95 3.06
C SER A 126 16.27 -2.41 2.44
N HIS A 127 16.20 -1.32 1.66
CA HIS A 127 17.33 -0.80 0.91
C HIS A 127 17.52 0.71 1.11
N SER A 128 18.79 1.15 1.11
CA SER A 128 19.18 2.54 1.40
C SER A 128 18.66 3.55 0.39
N ASP A 129 18.42 3.13 -0.84
CA ASP A 129 17.81 3.97 -1.89
C ASP A 129 16.44 4.51 -1.48
N PHE A 130 15.71 3.79 -0.64
CA PHE A 130 14.39 4.18 -0.14
C PHE A 130 14.43 4.72 1.28
N SER A 131 15.50 4.49 2.04
CA SER A 131 15.70 5.03 3.40
C SER A 131 16.23 6.47 3.41
N ILE A 132 15.81 7.29 2.44
CA ILE A 132 16.20 8.70 2.29
C ILE A 132 15.11 9.63 2.85
N ASP A 133 15.28 10.95 2.72
CA ASP A 133 14.20 11.89 3.03
C ASP A 133 12.97 11.63 2.15
N ILE A 134 11.77 11.73 2.73
CA ILE A 134 10.52 11.45 2.02
C ILE A 134 10.32 12.37 0.81
N VAL A 135 10.71 13.63 0.88
CA VAL A 135 10.56 14.57 -0.23
C VAL A 135 11.51 14.19 -1.36
N ASP A 136 12.73 13.77 -1.04
CA ASP A 136 13.68 13.27 -2.03
C ASP A 136 13.20 11.97 -2.69
N LEU A 137 12.65 11.03 -1.91
CA LEU A 137 12.03 9.82 -2.44
C LEU A 137 10.88 10.15 -3.40
N LEU A 138 9.98 11.05 -3.01
CA LEU A 138 8.87 11.48 -3.87
C LEU A 138 9.37 12.12 -5.16
N HIS A 139 10.43 12.92 -5.13
CA HIS A 139 11.05 13.43 -6.37
C HIS A 139 11.63 12.33 -7.25
N HIS A 140 12.20 11.28 -6.66
CA HIS A 140 12.68 10.11 -7.40
C HIS A 140 11.52 9.32 -8.05
N LEU A 141 10.35 9.26 -7.41
CA LEU A 141 9.15 8.61 -7.96
C LEU A 141 8.50 9.45 -9.06
N ILE A 142 8.39 10.78 -8.88
CA ILE A 142 7.89 11.69 -9.93
C ILE A 142 8.73 11.60 -11.20
N LYS A 143 10.06 11.49 -11.09
CA LYS A 143 10.95 11.31 -12.25
C LYS A 143 10.73 10.00 -13.01
N ARG A 144 10.06 9.03 -12.38
CA ARG A 144 9.70 7.72 -12.94
C ARG A 144 8.23 7.66 -13.38
N ASP A 145 7.57 8.80 -13.46
CA ASP A 145 6.14 8.92 -13.77
C ASP A 145 5.24 8.15 -12.78
N GLN A 146 5.74 7.92 -11.56
CA GLN A 146 4.98 7.26 -10.49
C GLN A 146 4.29 8.32 -9.65
N LEU A 147 3.07 8.66 -10.05
CA LEU A 147 2.32 9.79 -9.49
C LEU A 147 1.27 9.38 -8.44
N THR A 148 0.94 8.09 -8.36
CA THR A 148 -0.03 7.56 -7.40
C THR A 148 0.68 6.84 -6.26
N ILE A 149 0.52 7.37 -5.05
CA ILE A 149 1.24 6.92 -3.84
C ILE A 149 0.24 6.44 -2.79
N MET A 150 0.48 5.26 -2.22
CA MET A 150 -0.18 4.78 -1.01
C MET A 150 0.79 4.89 0.16
N LEU A 151 0.56 5.86 1.04
CA LEU A 151 1.37 6.08 2.24
C LEU A 151 0.72 5.39 3.44
N TYR A 152 1.44 4.47 4.09
CA TYR A 152 1.00 3.79 5.30
C TYR A 152 1.59 4.47 6.53
N SER A 153 0.73 5.12 7.33
CA SER A 153 1.08 5.61 8.66
C SER A 153 1.02 4.44 9.65
N LEU A 154 2.18 3.87 9.95
CA LEU A 154 2.31 2.68 10.78
C LEU A 154 2.25 2.98 12.28
N SER A 155 2.83 4.10 12.72
CA SER A 155 2.84 4.55 14.12
C SER A 155 1.70 5.51 14.48
N GLY A 156 0.94 6.00 13.50
CA GLY A 156 -0.12 6.99 13.68
C GLY A 156 0.28 8.41 13.29
N ASP A 157 1.57 8.65 13.06
CA ASP A 157 2.10 9.91 12.52
C ASP A 157 2.35 9.80 11.01
N TYR A 158 2.45 10.95 10.34
CA TYR A 158 2.72 11.05 8.90
C TYR A 158 3.81 12.09 8.61
N PRO A 159 4.53 11.97 7.48
CA PRO A 159 5.58 12.90 7.12
C PRO A 159 5.06 14.30 6.76
N TYR A 160 5.92 15.30 6.92
CA TYR A 160 5.71 16.59 6.28
C TYR A 160 6.00 16.47 4.78
N ILE A 161 5.01 16.80 3.95
CA ILE A 161 5.16 16.86 2.48
C ILE A 161 4.85 18.30 2.04
N PRO A 162 5.79 19.02 1.42
CA PRO A 162 5.56 20.36 0.90
C PRO A 162 4.47 20.38 -0.16
N ALA A 163 3.65 21.44 -0.18
CA ALA A 163 2.56 21.61 -1.14
C ALA A 163 3.05 21.57 -2.61
N GLY A 164 4.26 22.08 -2.88
CA GLY A 164 4.85 22.01 -4.22
C GLY A 164 5.12 20.58 -4.69
N THR A 165 5.54 19.69 -3.78
CA THR A 165 5.77 18.27 -4.08
C THR A 165 4.44 17.54 -4.24
N SER A 166 3.51 17.70 -3.28
CA SER A 166 2.24 16.98 -3.31
C SER A 166 1.31 17.40 -4.45
N SER A 167 1.45 18.62 -5.00
CA SER A 167 0.62 19.08 -6.11
C SER A 167 0.74 18.25 -7.40
N ASN A 168 1.82 17.48 -7.54
CA ASN A 168 2.06 16.60 -8.69
C ASN A 168 1.69 15.13 -8.40
N LEU A 169 1.13 14.83 -7.23
CA LEU A 169 0.92 13.47 -6.75
C LEU A 169 -0.53 13.26 -6.31
N GLU A 170 -1.07 12.08 -6.62
CA GLU A 170 -2.26 11.57 -5.95
C GLU A 170 -1.82 10.69 -4.77
N ILE A 171 -1.86 11.26 -3.57
CA ILE A 171 -1.41 10.56 -2.36
C ILE A 171 -2.61 10.11 -1.53
N TYR A 172 -2.71 8.81 -1.34
CA TYR A 172 -3.60 8.16 -0.40
C TYR A 172 -2.88 7.91 0.92
N LEU A 173 -3.56 8.13 2.03
CA LEU A 173 -3.00 7.88 3.37
C LEU A 173 -3.80 6.80 4.07
N ALA A 174 -3.13 5.77 4.58
CA ALA A 174 -3.76 4.68 5.31
C ALA A 174 -3.18 4.59 6.72
N TYR A 175 -4.05 4.59 7.74
CA TYR A 175 -3.67 4.44 9.14
C TYR A 175 -3.93 3.02 9.64
N LEU A 176 -2.95 2.44 10.33
CA LEU A 176 -3.12 1.17 11.05
C LEU A 176 -3.80 1.35 12.42
N SER A 177 -3.86 2.58 12.92
CA SER A 177 -4.49 2.92 14.19
C SER A 177 -5.65 3.89 13.98
N SER A 178 -6.54 4.00 14.98
CA SER A 178 -7.75 4.82 14.89
C SER A 178 -7.49 6.32 14.97
N ASN A 179 -6.24 6.76 15.19
CA ASN A 179 -5.91 8.17 15.26
C ASN A 179 -5.70 8.68 13.84
N SER A 180 -6.66 9.46 13.34
CA SER A 180 -6.67 9.93 11.96
C SER A 180 -6.85 11.45 11.92
N THR A 181 -5.82 12.13 11.45
CA THR A 181 -5.89 13.54 11.06
C THR A 181 -5.55 13.61 9.59
N GLN A 182 -6.54 13.87 8.74
CA GLN A 182 -6.29 13.99 7.30
C GLN A 182 -5.39 15.20 7.02
N PRO A 183 -4.16 15.01 6.49
CA PRO A 183 -3.33 16.12 6.07
C PRO A 183 -3.88 16.73 4.79
N SER A 184 -3.55 18.00 4.55
CA SER A 184 -4.04 18.76 3.37
C SER A 184 -3.60 18.18 2.03
N TRP A 185 -2.49 17.42 2.00
CA TRP A 185 -1.98 16.78 0.79
C TRP A 185 -2.64 15.43 0.48
N ALA A 186 -3.34 14.80 1.45
CA ALA A 186 -3.94 13.50 1.23
C ALA A 186 -5.25 13.63 0.44
N SER A 187 -5.31 12.95 -0.70
CA SER A 187 -6.50 12.88 -1.56
C SER A 187 -7.63 12.13 -0.86
N GLU A 188 -7.30 11.04 -0.18
CA GLU A 188 -8.23 10.26 0.63
C GLU A 188 -7.50 9.57 1.79
N VAL A 189 -8.26 9.25 2.85
CA VAL A 189 -7.75 8.60 4.05
C VAL A 189 -8.46 7.28 4.27
N PHE A 190 -7.68 6.21 4.45
CA PHE A 190 -8.13 4.89 4.84
C PHE A 190 -7.75 4.60 6.30
N ILE A 191 -8.58 3.82 7.00
CA ILE A 191 -8.30 3.35 8.36
C ILE A 191 -8.58 1.87 8.44
N PHE A 192 -7.60 1.10 8.94
CA PHE A 192 -7.79 -0.33 9.24
C PHE A 192 -8.51 -0.54 10.59
N GLU A 193 -9.53 -1.39 10.60
CA GLU A 193 -10.29 -1.81 11.81
C GLU A 193 -9.80 -3.12 12.44
#